data_AF-A0A0M6YEU2-F1
#
_entry.id   AF-A0A0M6YEU2-F1
#
_cell.length_a   1.000
_cell.length_b   1.000
_cell.length_c   1.000
_cell.angle_alpha   90.00
_cell.angle_beta   90.00
_cell.angle_gamma   90.00
#
_symmetry.space_group_name_H-M   'P 1'
#
loop_
_entity.id
_entity.type
_entity.pdbx_description
1 polymer ?
#
loop_
_entity_poly.entity_id
_entity_poly.type
_entity_poly.pdbx_seq_one_letter_code
_entity_poly.pdbx_strand_id
1 'polypeptide(L)'
;MATEPYQQDIAGECVNTLGNAIGMPQLCDAWFGNQIFWLLVTLVAIYLILTKIALPRVSAVLAERSGTISNDLAAAEDLKRQAVEAETAYEKALADARAEAQRISDEARAAIKADLDAAIAQADEKIAAKSAESQKAIDEIRAGAPASVAEVARDVAAEIVKALGGKADAATVNAAVDARVKGN
;
A
#
# COMPACT_ATOMS: atom_id res chain seq x y z
N MET A 1 -45.95 -94.91 59.19
CA MET A 1 -46.34 -94.75 57.79
C MET A 1 -47.69 -94.03 57.80
N ALA A 2 -47.67 -92.70 57.68
CA ALA A 2 -48.88 -91.90 57.69
C ALA A 2 -48.64 -90.70 56.77
N THR A 3 -49.10 -90.82 55.53
CA THR A 3 -49.26 -89.67 54.64
C THR A 3 -50.74 -89.31 54.67
N GLU A 4 -51.09 -88.42 55.60
CA GLU A 4 -52.33 -87.63 55.48
C GLU A 4 -52.08 -86.56 54.40
N PRO A 5 -53.00 -86.37 53.44
CA PRO A 5 -52.87 -85.35 52.41
C PRO A 5 -53.09 -83.97 53.03
N TYR A 6 -52.08 -83.09 52.96
CA TYR A 6 -52.23 -81.67 53.29
C TYR A 6 -53.22 -81.05 52.30
N GLN A 7 -54.49 -80.92 52.71
CA GLN A 7 -55.45 -80.07 52.03
C GLN A 7 -54.92 -78.63 52.13
N GLN A 8 -54.38 -78.13 51.02
CA GLN A 8 -53.95 -76.74 50.90
C GLN A 8 -55.20 -75.86 50.85
N ASP A 9 -55.61 -75.33 52.00
CA ASP A 9 -56.48 -74.17 52.02
C ASP A 9 -55.73 -73.01 51.36
N ILE A 10 -56.39 -72.42 50.36
CA ILE A 10 -55.87 -71.40 49.44
C ILE A 10 -56.19 -70.03 50.04
N ALA A 11 -55.16 -69.23 50.33
CA ALA A 11 -55.33 -67.83 50.77
C ALA A 11 -55.58 -66.87 49.59
N GLY A 12 -55.33 -67.32 48.36
CA GLY A 12 -55.63 -66.62 47.09
C GLY A 12 -55.11 -67.42 45.89
N GLU A 13 -55.34 -66.96 44.66
CA GLU A 13 -54.95 -67.66 43.43
C GLU A 13 -53.43 -67.77 43.24
N CYS A 14 -52.66 -66.80 43.74
CA CYS A 14 -51.19 -66.73 43.53
C CYS A 14 -50.35 -67.01 44.78
N VAL A 15 -50.96 -67.13 45.98
CA VAL A 15 -50.25 -67.19 47.27
C VAL A 15 -50.93 -68.21 48.20
N ASN A 16 -50.14 -69.08 48.82
CA ASN A 16 -50.65 -70.07 49.78
C ASN A 16 -50.90 -69.45 51.17
N THR A 17 -51.54 -70.22 52.06
CA THR A 17 -51.86 -69.81 53.44
C THR A 17 -50.66 -69.44 54.32
N LEU A 18 -49.44 -69.77 53.90
CA LEU A 18 -48.19 -69.41 54.59
C LEU A 18 -47.53 -68.15 53.99
N GLY A 19 -48.18 -67.50 53.00
CA GLY A 19 -47.64 -66.31 52.33
C GLY A 19 -46.62 -66.61 51.22
N ASN A 20 -46.39 -67.88 50.89
CA ASN A 20 -45.46 -68.28 49.84
C ASN A 20 -46.15 -68.35 48.47
N ALA A 21 -45.45 -67.96 47.42
CA ALA A 21 -45.96 -68.01 46.06
C ALA A 21 -46.26 -69.45 45.61
N ILE A 22 -47.39 -69.62 44.91
CA ILE A 22 -47.77 -70.89 44.28
C ILE A 22 -47.22 -70.88 42.84
N GLY A 23 -46.33 -71.82 42.50
CA GLY A 23 -45.74 -71.92 41.15
C GLY A 23 -44.68 -70.84 40.86
N MET A 24 -44.66 -70.32 39.63
CA MET A 24 -43.83 -69.17 39.25
C MET A 24 -44.60 -67.86 39.47
N PRO A 25 -44.42 -67.17 40.61
CA PRO A 25 -45.20 -65.98 40.97
C PRO A 25 -45.24 -64.89 39.89
N GLN A 26 -44.20 -64.78 39.07
CA GLN A 26 -44.11 -63.80 37.98
C GLN A 26 -45.08 -64.03 36.81
N LEU A 27 -45.73 -65.20 36.73
CA LEU A 27 -46.67 -65.54 35.65
C LEU A 27 -48.14 -65.56 36.12
N CYS A 28 -48.42 -65.14 37.35
CA CYS A 28 -49.79 -65.08 37.84
C CYS A 28 -50.55 -63.89 37.23
N ASP A 29 -51.67 -64.16 36.58
CA ASP A 29 -52.52 -63.20 35.86
C ASP A 29 -53.15 -62.15 36.78
N ALA A 30 -53.47 -62.52 38.03
CA ALA A 30 -54.02 -61.60 39.02
C ALA A 30 -53.11 -60.39 39.32
N TRP A 31 -51.80 -60.47 39.04
CA TRP A 31 -50.85 -59.37 39.25
C TRP A 31 -50.62 -58.50 38.01
N PHE A 32 -50.94 -59.00 36.81
CA PHE A 32 -50.69 -58.28 35.56
C PHE A 32 -51.49 -56.98 35.46
N GLY A 33 -52.72 -56.92 35.96
CA GLY A 33 -53.54 -55.70 35.92
C GLY A 33 -52.89 -54.51 36.64
N ASN A 34 -52.39 -54.73 37.86
CA ASN A 34 -51.70 -53.69 38.65
C ASN A 34 -50.36 -53.28 38.01
N GLN A 35 -49.59 -54.25 37.50
CA GLN A 35 -48.31 -53.97 36.87
C GLN A 35 -48.48 -53.18 35.56
N ILE A 36 -49.46 -53.55 34.73
CA ILE A 36 -49.78 -52.83 33.49
C ILE A 36 -50.28 -51.42 33.81
N PHE A 37 -51.12 -51.25 34.84
CA PHE A 37 -51.58 -49.93 35.26
C PHE A 37 -50.42 -48.99 35.60
N TRP A 38 -49.51 -49.42 36.48
CA TRP A 38 -48.34 -48.59 36.85
C TRP A 38 -47.35 -48.42 35.71
N LEU A 39 -47.20 -49.40 34.82
CA LEU A 39 -46.41 -49.26 33.60
C LEU A 39 -46.98 -48.14 32.73
N LEU A 40 -48.29 -48.11 32.49
CA LEU A 40 -48.92 -47.04 31.70
C LEU A 40 -48.80 -45.69 32.39
N VAL A 41 -49.04 -45.62 33.70
CA VAL A 41 -48.92 -44.37 34.47
C VAL A 41 -47.48 -43.82 34.40
N THR A 42 -46.48 -44.66 34.62
CA THR A 42 -45.07 -44.24 34.58
C THR A 42 -44.62 -43.90 33.16
N LEU A 43 -45.06 -44.64 32.14
CA LEU A 43 -44.79 -44.33 30.73
C LEU A 43 -45.36 -42.96 30.35
N VAL A 44 -46.62 -42.68 30.71
CA VAL A 44 -47.25 -41.38 30.46
C VAL A 44 -46.54 -40.27 31.23
N ALA A 45 -46.18 -40.49 32.50
CA ALA A 45 -45.44 -39.51 33.28
C ALA A 45 -44.07 -39.17 32.64
N ILE A 46 -43.30 -40.18 32.23
CA ILE A 46 -42.02 -39.99 31.53
C ILE A 46 -42.23 -39.28 30.19
N TYR A 47 -43.23 -39.70 29.41
CA TYR A 47 -43.57 -39.07 28.13
C TYR A 47 -43.85 -37.57 28.31
N LEU A 48 -44.68 -37.21 29.29
CA LEU A 48 -44.99 -35.81 29.57
C LEU A 48 -43.75 -35.02 30.02
N ILE A 49 -42.90 -35.60 30.87
CA ILE A 49 -41.64 -34.95 31.28
C ILE A 49 -40.72 -34.72 30.08
N LEU A 50 -40.54 -35.72 29.22
CA LEU A 50 -39.69 -35.59 28.05
C LEU A 50 -40.23 -34.53 27.08
N THR A 51 -41.52 -34.59 26.76
CA THR A 51 -42.14 -33.66 25.81
C THR A 51 -42.23 -32.23 26.34
N LYS A 52 -42.52 -32.03 27.63
CA LYS A 52 -42.72 -30.69 28.20
C LYS A 52 -41.46 -30.06 28.76
N ILE A 53 -40.44 -30.84 29.13
CA ILE A 53 -39.25 -30.32 29.83
C ILE A 53 -37.96 -30.65 29.08
N ALA A 54 -37.72 -31.93 28.75
CA ALA A 54 -36.42 -32.33 28.17
C ALA A 54 -36.25 -31.83 26.72
N LEU A 55 -37.22 -32.10 25.84
CA LEU A 55 -37.16 -31.72 24.43
C LEU A 55 -37.11 -30.19 24.24
N PRO A 56 -37.91 -29.37 24.94
CA PRO A 56 -37.84 -27.90 24.81
C PRO A 56 -36.49 -27.32 25.26
N ARG A 57 -35.83 -27.91 26.25
CA ARG A 57 -34.49 -27.46 26.66
C ARG A 57 -33.43 -27.76 25.62
N VAL A 58 -33.48 -28.95 25.01
CA VAL A 58 -32.54 -29.31 23.94
C VAL A 58 -32.76 -28.45 22.70
N SER A 59 -34.02 -28.19 22.32
CA SER A 59 -34.31 -27.32 21.18
C SER A 59 -33.86 -25.88 21.42
N ALA A 60 -33.99 -25.35 22.64
CA ALA A 60 -33.50 -24.02 23.00
C ALA A 60 -31.98 -23.90 22.80
N VAL A 61 -31.19 -24.87 23.30
CA VAL A 61 -29.73 -24.87 23.12
C VAL A 61 -29.34 -24.99 21.65
N LEU A 62 -30.06 -25.81 20.88
CA LEU A 62 -29.79 -25.96 19.45
C LEU A 62 -30.10 -24.67 18.68
N ALA A 63 -31.23 -24.02 19.00
CA ALA A 63 -31.62 -22.75 18.42
C ALA A 63 -30.62 -21.63 18.77
N GLU A 64 -30.13 -21.57 20.01
CA GLU A 64 -29.10 -20.63 20.44
C GLU A 64 -27.82 -20.82 19.61
N ARG A 65 -27.32 -22.06 19.49
CA ARG A 65 -26.12 -22.34 18.69
C ARG A 65 -26.30 -21.99 17.22
N SER A 66 -27.43 -22.38 16.62
CA SER A 66 -27.74 -22.03 15.24
C SER A 66 -27.83 -20.51 15.04
N GLY A 67 -28.41 -19.79 16.01
CA GLY A 67 -28.47 -18.33 16.02
C GLY A 67 -27.08 -17.69 16.08
N THR A 68 -26.22 -18.14 17.00
CA THR A 68 -24.85 -17.65 17.11
C THR A 68 -24.05 -17.91 15.85
N ILE A 69 -24.10 -19.13 15.29
CA ILE A 69 -23.40 -19.46 14.04
C ILE A 69 -23.89 -18.58 12.89
N SER A 70 -25.20 -18.37 12.77
CA SER A 70 -25.77 -17.51 11.71
C SER A 70 -25.33 -16.06 11.88
N ASN A 71 -25.29 -15.55 13.12
CA ASN A 71 -24.85 -14.20 13.41
C ASN A 71 -23.35 -14.02 13.11
N ASP A 72 -22.52 -14.97 13.53
CA ASP A 72 -21.09 -14.94 13.30
C ASP A 72 -20.77 -15.05 11.81
N LEU A 73 -21.52 -15.87 11.06
CA LEU A 73 -21.39 -15.96 9.61
C LEU A 73 -21.77 -14.64 8.93
N ALA A 74 -22.88 -14.03 9.31
CA ALA A 74 -23.30 -12.74 8.77
C ALA A 74 -22.27 -11.64 9.07
N ALA A 75 -21.73 -11.60 10.30
CA ALA A 75 -20.66 -10.67 10.67
C ALA A 75 -19.38 -10.92 9.87
N ALA A 76 -19.00 -12.18 9.64
CA ALA A 76 -17.82 -12.52 8.84
C ALA A 76 -17.99 -12.12 7.36
N GLU A 77 -19.18 -12.33 6.78
CA GLU A 77 -19.49 -11.90 5.42
C GLU A 77 -19.49 -10.38 5.29
N ASP A 78 -20.01 -9.66 6.29
CA ASP A 78 -20.01 -8.21 6.35
C ASP A 78 -18.57 -7.65 6.40
N LEU A 79 -17.74 -8.18 7.31
CA LEU A 79 -16.33 -7.82 7.41
C LEU A 79 -15.56 -8.14 6.14
N LYS A 80 -15.85 -9.28 5.49
CA LYS A 80 -15.25 -9.64 4.20
C LYS A 80 -15.64 -8.64 3.11
N ARG A 81 -16.91 -8.23 3.05
CA ARG A 81 -17.36 -7.23 2.09
C ARG A 81 -16.69 -5.88 2.33
N GLN A 82 -16.64 -5.42 3.58
CA GLN A 82 -15.94 -4.18 3.95
C GLN A 82 -14.45 -4.24 3.60
N ALA A 83 -13.79 -5.39 3.80
CA ALA A 83 -12.38 -5.57 3.44
C ALA A 83 -12.16 -5.45 1.92
N VAL A 84 -13.00 -6.08 1.10
CA VAL A 84 -12.92 -6.00 -0.37
C VAL A 84 -13.20 -4.59 -0.86
N GLU A 85 -14.18 -3.90 -0.29
CA GLU A 85 -14.48 -2.50 -0.61
C GLU A 85 -13.30 -1.58 -0.25
N ALA A 86 -12.70 -1.77 0.93
CA ALA A 86 -11.54 -1.01 1.37
C ALA A 86 -10.30 -1.29 0.50
N GLU A 87 -10.07 -2.55 0.12
CA GLU A 87 -8.99 -2.95 -0.80
C GLU A 87 -9.16 -2.28 -2.16
N THR A 88 -10.36 -2.33 -2.73
CA THR A 88 -10.66 -1.69 -4.02
C THR A 88 -10.47 -0.17 -3.95
N ALA A 89 -10.92 0.47 -2.87
CA ALA A 89 -10.74 1.90 -2.66
C ALA A 89 -9.26 2.28 -2.49
N TYR A 90 -8.49 1.45 -1.77
CA TYR A 90 -7.05 1.64 -1.58
C TYR A 90 -6.28 1.49 -2.90
N GLU A 91 -6.56 0.44 -3.68
CA GLU A 91 -5.94 0.22 -4.99
C GLU A 91 -6.23 1.37 -5.95
N LYS A 92 -7.48 1.87 -5.97
CA LYS A 92 -7.86 3.04 -6.75
C LYS A 92 -7.09 4.28 -6.32
N ALA A 93 -7.05 4.57 -5.02
CA ALA A 93 -6.30 5.72 -4.48
C ALA A 93 -4.80 5.63 -4.82
N LEU A 94 -4.21 4.44 -4.78
CA LEU A 94 -2.82 4.20 -5.15
C LEU A 94 -2.59 4.43 -6.66
N ALA A 95 -3.50 3.97 -7.52
CA ALA A 95 -3.44 4.20 -8.96
C ALA A 95 -3.56 5.70 -9.28
N ASP A 96 -4.52 6.40 -8.68
CA ASP A 96 -4.74 7.83 -8.85
C ASP A 96 -3.52 8.63 -8.37
N ALA A 97 -2.94 8.29 -7.20
CA ALA A 97 -1.73 8.94 -6.69
C ALA A 97 -0.52 8.74 -7.61
N ARG A 98 -0.35 7.54 -8.19
CA ARG A 98 0.73 7.27 -9.16
C ARG A 98 0.55 8.06 -10.45
N ALA A 99 -0.68 8.11 -10.97
CA ALA A 99 -1.01 8.90 -12.16
C ALA A 99 -0.74 10.39 -11.92
N GLU A 100 -1.14 10.90 -10.75
CA GLU A 100 -0.92 12.29 -10.37
C GLU A 100 0.57 12.61 -10.19
N ALA A 101 1.34 11.72 -9.55
CA ALA A 101 2.80 11.89 -9.42
C ALA A 101 3.50 11.93 -10.78
N GLN A 102 3.06 11.10 -11.74
CA GLN A 102 3.57 11.10 -13.11
C GLN A 102 3.21 12.42 -13.81
N ARG A 103 1.95 12.88 -13.70
CA ARG A 103 1.49 14.16 -14.25
C ARG A 103 2.33 15.34 -13.72
N ILE A 104 2.54 15.40 -12.41
CA ILE A 104 3.36 16.43 -11.76
C ILE A 104 4.80 16.36 -12.26
N SER A 105 5.36 15.17 -12.40
CA SER A 105 6.74 14.99 -12.88
C SER A 105 6.90 15.46 -14.32
N ASP A 106 5.92 15.18 -15.18
CA ASP A 106 5.93 15.59 -16.59
C ASP A 106 5.71 17.11 -16.72
N GLU A 107 4.81 17.68 -15.93
CA GLU A 107 4.58 19.13 -15.86
C GLU A 107 5.84 19.88 -15.38
N ALA A 108 6.49 19.39 -14.32
CA ALA A 108 7.73 19.95 -13.81
C ALA A 108 8.87 19.88 -14.85
N ARG A 109 9.00 18.75 -15.55
CA ARG A 109 10.00 18.61 -16.64
C ARG A 109 9.72 19.59 -17.79
N ALA A 110 8.45 19.76 -18.16
CA ALA A 110 8.07 20.71 -19.20
C ALA A 110 8.37 22.16 -18.80
N ALA A 111 8.04 22.55 -17.56
CA ALA A 111 8.33 23.88 -17.02
C ALA A 111 9.84 24.14 -16.96
N ILE A 112 10.63 23.21 -16.40
CA ILE A 112 12.09 23.32 -16.33
C ILE A 112 12.70 23.46 -17.74
N LYS A 113 12.20 22.69 -18.71
CA LYS A 113 12.67 22.79 -20.10
C LYS A 113 12.40 24.17 -20.69
N ALA A 114 11.18 24.70 -20.50
CA ALA A 114 10.83 26.03 -20.98
C ALA A 114 11.71 27.14 -20.35
N ASP A 115 11.94 27.06 -19.04
CA ASP A 115 12.81 27.99 -18.32
C ASP A 115 14.27 27.90 -18.79
N LEU A 116 14.76 26.68 -19.02
CA LEU A 116 16.09 26.44 -19.55
C LEU A 116 16.24 27.01 -20.96
N ASP A 117 15.29 26.74 -21.85
CA ASP A 117 15.30 27.24 -23.24
C ASP A 117 15.29 28.79 -23.25
N ALA A 118 14.51 29.41 -22.37
CA ALA A 118 14.50 30.88 -22.21
C ALA A 118 15.83 31.42 -21.66
N ALA A 119 16.43 30.76 -20.67
CA ALA A 119 17.72 31.14 -20.12
C ALA A 119 18.85 31.01 -21.14
N ILE A 120 18.83 29.96 -21.96
CA ILE A 120 19.77 29.75 -23.07
C ILE A 120 19.63 30.88 -24.09
N ALA A 121 18.41 31.19 -24.53
CA ALA A 121 18.19 32.28 -25.49
C ALA A 121 18.73 33.63 -24.99
N GLN A 122 18.49 33.97 -23.71
CA GLN A 122 19.04 35.18 -23.10
C GLN A 122 20.58 35.15 -22.99
N ALA A 123 21.15 33.98 -22.69
CA ALA A 123 22.60 33.82 -22.63
C ALA A 123 23.23 34.01 -24.02
N ASP A 124 22.63 33.43 -25.07
CA ASP A 124 23.08 33.57 -26.45
C ASP A 124 23.01 35.03 -26.93
N GLU A 125 21.94 35.76 -26.60
CA GLU A 125 21.85 37.19 -26.89
C GLU A 125 22.97 38.00 -26.22
N LYS A 126 23.25 37.73 -24.94
CA LYS A 126 24.34 38.41 -24.21
C LYS A 126 25.71 38.06 -24.78
N ILE A 127 25.93 36.79 -25.13
CA ILE A 127 27.18 36.33 -25.76
C ILE A 127 27.36 37.01 -27.12
N ALA A 128 26.32 37.08 -27.94
CA ALA A 128 26.36 37.74 -29.23
C ALA A 128 26.67 39.25 -29.09
N ALA A 129 26.00 39.93 -28.16
CA ALA A 129 26.27 41.33 -27.87
C ALA A 129 27.70 41.56 -27.39
N LYS A 130 28.20 40.74 -26.47
CA LYS A 130 29.57 40.86 -25.96
C LYS A 130 30.63 40.53 -27.01
N SER A 131 30.34 39.57 -27.88
CA SER A 131 31.21 39.23 -29.01
C SER A 131 31.29 40.38 -30.01
N ALA A 132 30.17 41.03 -30.32
CA ALA A 132 30.14 42.21 -31.20
C ALA A 132 30.89 43.40 -30.58
N GLU A 133 30.74 43.64 -29.28
CA GLU A 133 31.51 44.66 -28.55
C GLU A 133 33.02 44.38 -28.60
N SER A 134 33.41 43.13 -28.33
CA SER A 134 34.81 42.71 -28.34
C SER A 134 35.42 42.82 -29.74
N GLN A 135 34.65 42.49 -30.78
CA GLN A 135 35.06 42.65 -32.17
C GLN A 135 35.32 44.13 -32.51
N LYS A 136 34.43 45.04 -32.10
CA LYS A 136 34.65 46.49 -32.27
C LYS A 136 35.91 46.98 -31.56
N ALA A 137 36.12 46.55 -30.31
CA ALA A 137 37.31 46.92 -29.55
C ALA A 137 38.60 46.40 -30.23
N ILE A 138 38.58 45.18 -30.76
CA ILE A 138 39.68 44.62 -31.54
C ILE A 138 39.93 45.44 -32.81
N ASP A 139 38.87 45.82 -33.52
CA ASP A 139 39.00 46.61 -34.75
C ASP A 139 39.51 48.03 -34.46
N GLU A 140 39.13 48.65 -33.35
CA GLU A 140 39.69 49.93 -32.87
C GLU A 140 41.18 49.80 -32.54
N ILE A 141 41.58 48.75 -31.81
CA ILE A 141 43.00 48.48 -31.51
C ILE A 141 43.78 48.25 -32.81
N ARG A 142 43.22 47.50 -33.77
CA ARG A 142 43.83 47.28 -35.09
C ARG A 142 43.96 48.57 -35.89
N ALA A 143 42.99 49.47 -35.81
CA ALA A 143 43.06 50.78 -36.46
C ALA A 143 44.12 51.71 -35.83
N GLY A 144 44.33 51.61 -34.52
CA GLY A 144 45.37 52.35 -33.79
C GLY A 144 46.79 51.76 -33.91
N ALA A 145 46.90 50.47 -34.21
CA ALA A 145 48.18 49.76 -34.29
C ALA A 145 49.21 50.39 -35.27
N PRO A 146 48.85 50.87 -36.48
CA PRO A 146 49.82 51.51 -37.37
C PRO A 146 50.48 52.75 -36.78
N ALA A 147 49.73 53.54 -35.99
CA ALA A 147 50.26 54.75 -35.35
C ALA A 147 51.25 54.39 -34.22
N SER A 148 50.89 53.44 -33.35
CA SER A 148 51.78 52.96 -32.29
C SER A 148 53.02 52.26 -32.85
N VAL A 149 52.89 51.49 -33.94
CA VAL A 149 54.02 50.86 -34.62
C VAL A 149 54.93 51.93 -35.25
N ALA A 150 54.38 52.98 -35.85
CA ALA A 150 55.18 54.08 -36.40
C ALA A 150 55.94 54.85 -35.31
N GLU A 151 55.32 55.08 -34.15
CA GLU A 151 55.98 55.73 -33.00
C GLU A 151 57.14 54.88 -32.46
N VAL A 152 56.91 53.59 -32.20
CA VAL A 152 57.96 52.67 -31.75
C VAL A 152 59.08 52.54 -32.80
N ALA A 153 58.75 52.50 -34.09
CA ALA A 153 59.74 52.43 -35.15
C ALA A 153 60.63 53.69 -35.19
N ARG A 154 60.07 54.88 -34.94
CA ARG A 154 60.84 56.14 -34.84
C ARG A 154 61.76 56.15 -33.63
N ASP A 155 61.27 55.73 -32.47
CA ASP A 155 62.06 55.67 -31.23
C ASP A 155 63.23 54.69 -31.35
N VAL A 156 62.97 53.48 -31.86
CA VAL A 156 64.00 52.47 -32.09
C VAL A 156 65.03 52.96 -33.12
N ALA A 157 64.58 53.57 -34.22
CA ALA A 157 65.49 54.10 -35.24
C ALA A 157 66.37 55.24 -34.69
N ALA A 158 65.81 56.14 -33.87
CA ALA A 158 66.56 57.21 -33.24
C ALA A 158 67.63 56.68 -32.27
N GLU A 159 67.30 55.67 -31.45
CA GLU A 159 68.26 55.06 -30.54
C GLU A 159 69.35 54.27 -31.26
N ILE A 160 69.03 53.55 -32.35
CA ILE A 160 70.04 52.89 -33.18
C ILE A 160 71.02 53.91 -33.78
N VAL A 161 70.53 55.04 -34.30
CA VAL A 161 71.39 56.10 -34.87
C VAL A 161 72.31 56.71 -33.81
N LYS A 162 71.82 56.92 -32.58
CA LYS A 162 72.65 57.37 -31.45
C LYS A 162 73.70 56.32 -31.07
N ALA A 163 73.32 55.05 -30.96
CA ALA A 163 74.22 53.96 -30.58
C ALA A 163 75.35 53.73 -31.61
N LEU A 164 75.08 53.99 -32.90
CA LEU A 164 76.08 53.93 -33.98
C LEU A 164 76.94 55.18 -34.11
N GLY A 165 76.80 56.16 -33.19
CA GLY A 165 77.63 57.38 -33.14
C GLY A 165 77.16 58.51 -34.06
N GLY A 166 75.96 58.42 -34.63
CA GLY A 166 75.34 59.48 -35.42
C GLY A 166 74.55 60.48 -34.57
N LYS A 167 74.33 61.69 -35.10
CA LYS A 167 73.36 62.65 -34.51
C LYS A 167 71.96 62.29 -35.02
N ALA A 168 71.10 61.79 -34.13
CA ALA A 168 69.71 61.52 -34.44
C ALA A 168 68.93 62.84 -34.61
N ASP A 169 68.87 63.35 -35.83
CA ASP A 169 67.99 64.45 -36.18
C ASP A 169 66.55 63.93 -36.32
N ALA A 170 65.66 64.42 -35.45
CA ALA A 170 64.28 63.94 -35.35
C ALA A 170 63.50 64.14 -36.66
N ALA A 171 63.74 65.23 -37.40
CA ALA A 171 63.05 65.50 -38.66
C ALA A 171 63.45 64.49 -39.75
N THR A 172 64.74 64.18 -39.86
CA THR A 172 65.28 63.21 -40.83
C THR A 172 64.86 61.78 -40.50
N VAL A 173 64.89 61.37 -39.22
CA VAL A 173 64.45 60.04 -38.78
C VAL A 173 62.95 59.86 -39.01
N ASN A 174 62.13 60.85 -38.64
CA ASN A 174 60.68 60.79 -38.85
C ASN A 174 60.32 60.73 -40.35
N ALA A 175 61.00 61.49 -41.20
CA ALA A 175 60.78 61.45 -42.65
C ALA A 175 61.17 60.10 -43.28
N ALA A 176 62.28 59.50 -42.83
CA ALA A 176 62.74 58.19 -43.31
C ALA A 176 61.81 57.05 -42.87
N VAL A 177 61.33 57.08 -41.62
CA VAL A 177 60.36 56.10 -41.11
C VAL A 177 59.02 56.27 -41.80
N ASP A 178 58.53 57.50 -41.98
CA ASP A 178 57.28 57.76 -42.71
C ASP A 178 57.32 57.26 -44.15
N ALA A 179 58.44 57.44 -44.85
CA ALA A 179 58.62 56.92 -46.20
C ALA A 179 58.56 55.39 -46.25
N ARG A 180 59.01 54.69 -45.19
CA ARG A 180 58.97 53.23 -45.08
C ARG A 180 57.64 52.69 -44.56
N VAL A 181 56.91 53.46 -43.76
CA VAL A 181 55.56 53.06 -43.28
C VAL A 181 54.49 53.36 -44.33
N LYS A 182 54.67 54.39 -45.18
CA LYS A 182 53.71 54.80 -46.22
C LYS A 182 53.97 54.20 -47.61
N GLY A 183 55.08 53.51 -47.85
CA GLY A 183 55.46 53.04 -49.18
C GLY A 183 56.34 51.79 -49.23
N ASN A 184 55.78 50.75 -49.84
CA ASN A 184 56.26 49.37 -50.04
C ASN A 184 56.26 48.46 -48.82
#